data_AF-Q0UML9-F1
#
_entry.id   AF-Q0UML9-F1
#
_cell.length_a   1.000
_cell.length_b   1.000
_cell.length_c   1.000
_cell.angle_alpha   90.00
_cell.angle_beta   90.00
_cell.angle_gamma   90.00
#
_symmetry.space_group_name_H-M   'P 1'
#
loop_
_entity.id
_entity.type
_entity.pdbx_description
1 polymer ?
#
loop_
_entity_poly.entity_id
_entity_poly.type
_entity_poly.pdbx_seq_one_letter_code
_entity_poly.pdbx_strand_id
1 'polypeptide(L)'
;MRKVDAERLKNGQDTLSEEVKLQIIQTNIFASALRVVEFFNPGEDTLDHAQHPTDPNTPTSAQIPHTSNHAEDERFTHGLSRRAHEIANNRKLKLELEPLLSGPLAVVAFPSVAPQYLKAVLSILAPSKGDFPAPTRRANPDYYEPSVQQGLQKLMLLGARVEGKVFDVEGTKWVGGIDGGIDGLRAQLVHMLQGVGGSLTSALEGASKSLYFTMEGRRMDMEEKEKPAEEKKE
;
A
#
# COMPACT_ATOMS: atom_id res chain seq x y z
N MET A 1 3.31 -19.23 2.08
CA MET A 1 2.07 -18.56 1.61
C MET A 1 0.81 -19.18 2.22
N ARG A 2 0.58 -20.50 2.17
CA ARG A 2 -0.57 -21.18 2.82
C ARG A 2 -0.81 -20.87 4.30
N LYS A 3 0.26 -20.61 5.08
CA LYS A 3 0.13 -20.19 6.49
C LYS A 3 -0.52 -18.80 6.61
N VAL A 4 -0.17 -17.89 5.71
CA VAL A 4 -0.74 -16.53 5.65
C VAL A 4 -2.20 -16.60 5.22
N ASP A 5 -2.54 -17.49 4.28
CA ASP A 5 -3.96 -17.73 3.92
C ASP A 5 -4.76 -18.20 5.14
N ALA A 6 -4.23 -19.15 5.91
CA ALA A 6 -4.92 -19.65 7.10
C ALA A 6 -5.11 -18.57 8.16
N GLU A 7 -4.19 -17.63 8.30
CA GLU A 7 -4.32 -16.46 9.18
C GLU A 7 -5.37 -15.46 8.65
N ARG A 8 -5.39 -15.20 7.35
CA ARG A 8 -6.39 -14.35 6.71
C ARG A 8 -7.80 -14.92 6.76
N LEU A 9 -7.93 -16.23 6.54
CA LEU A 9 -9.22 -16.92 6.61
C LEU A 9 -9.83 -16.83 8.01
N LYS A 10 -8.99 -16.92 9.06
CA LYS A 10 -9.43 -16.71 10.45
C LYS A 10 -9.94 -15.29 10.70
N ASN A 11 -9.40 -14.31 9.97
CA ASN A 11 -9.80 -12.92 10.03
C ASN A 11 -10.94 -12.59 9.04
N GLY A 12 -11.50 -13.59 8.35
CA GLY A 12 -12.58 -13.41 7.37
C GLY A 12 -12.15 -12.71 6.07
N GLN A 13 -10.86 -12.73 5.75
CA GLN A 13 -10.29 -12.11 4.54
C GLN A 13 -10.04 -13.16 3.44
N ASP A 14 -10.10 -12.71 2.18
CA ASP A 14 -9.86 -13.57 1.00
C ASP A 14 -8.41 -14.07 0.91
N THR A 15 -8.26 -15.27 0.35
CA THR A 15 -6.97 -15.92 0.10
C THR A 15 -6.41 -15.50 -1.25
N LEU A 16 -5.21 -14.90 -1.25
CA LEU A 16 -4.58 -14.39 -2.48
C LEU A 16 -3.35 -15.20 -2.91
N SER A 17 -2.96 -16.24 -2.17
CA SER A 17 -1.68 -16.94 -2.42
C SER A 17 -1.56 -17.56 -3.81
N GLU A 18 -2.65 -18.03 -4.41
CA GLU A 18 -2.62 -18.66 -5.74
C GLU A 18 -2.48 -17.64 -6.88
N GLU A 19 -2.87 -16.40 -6.63
CA GLU A 19 -2.80 -15.30 -7.59
C GLU A 19 -1.44 -14.59 -7.56
N VAL A 20 -0.69 -14.73 -6.46
CA VAL A 20 0.68 -14.20 -6.37
C VAL A 20 1.62 -15.01 -7.26
N LYS A 21 2.16 -14.37 -8.30
CA LYS A 21 3.01 -15.03 -9.30
C LYS A 21 4.33 -14.30 -9.46
N LEU A 22 5.42 -15.08 -9.52
CA LEU A 22 6.73 -14.62 -9.98
C LEU A 22 6.84 -14.93 -11.48
N GLN A 23 6.92 -13.91 -12.32
CA GLN A 23 6.96 -14.05 -13.77
C GLN A 23 8.18 -13.34 -14.36
N ILE A 24 8.89 -14.04 -15.24
CA ILE A 24 9.93 -13.44 -16.08
C ILE A 24 9.23 -12.68 -17.21
N ILE A 25 9.56 -11.41 -17.37
CA ILE A 25 8.92 -10.52 -18.34
C ILE A 25 9.87 -10.14 -19.45
N GLN A 26 9.31 -9.84 -20.62
CA GLN A 26 10.07 -9.22 -21.70
C GLN A 26 10.16 -7.72 -21.45
N THR A 27 11.33 -7.28 -20.98
CA THR A 27 11.57 -5.91 -20.50
C THR A 27 11.16 -4.84 -21.51
N ASN A 28 11.47 -5.01 -22.79
CA ASN A 28 11.11 -4.03 -23.83
C ASN A 28 9.59 -3.88 -24.01
N ILE A 29 8.86 -5.01 -24.03
CA ILE A 29 7.39 -4.98 -24.17
C ILE A 29 6.75 -4.42 -22.90
N PHE A 30 7.27 -4.80 -21.72
CA PHE A 30 6.79 -4.29 -20.45
C PHE A 30 7.01 -2.77 -20.33
N ALA A 31 8.14 -2.26 -20.78
CA ALA A 31 8.43 -0.82 -20.81
C ALA A 31 7.45 -0.07 -21.72
N SER A 32 7.14 -0.59 -22.90
CA SER A 32 6.12 -0.03 -23.80
C SER A 32 4.72 -0.09 -23.18
N ALA A 33 4.35 -1.22 -22.55
CA ALA A 33 3.06 -1.37 -21.89
C ALA A 33 2.89 -0.39 -20.72
N LEU A 34 3.95 -0.16 -19.94
CA LEU A 34 3.93 0.79 -18.82
C LEU A 34 3.68 2.23 -19.32
N ARG A 35 4.28 2.62 -20.44
CA ARG A 35 4.05 3.94 -21.08
C ARG A 35 2.60 4.11 -21.50
N VAL A 36 2.01 3.07 -22.09
CA VAL A 36 0.61 3.11 -22.49
C VAL A 36 -0.27 3.26 -21.24
N VAL A 37 -0.07 2.44 -20.21
CA VAL A 37 -0.89 2.51 -18.98
C VAL A 37 -0.78 3.85 -18.27
N GLU A 38 0.37 4.51 -18.32
CA GLU A 38 0.60 5.76 -17.59
C GLU A 38 0.12 7.00 -18.34
N PHE A 39 0.18 6.99 -19.68
CA PHE A 39 -0.10 8.19 -20.49
C PHE A 39 -1.37 8.08 -21.34
N PHE A 40 -1.93 6.89 -21.54
CA PHE A 40 -3.13 6.68 -22.34
C PHE A 40 -4.36 6.45 -21.44
N ASN A 41 -5.11 7.52 -21.17
CA ASN A 41 -6.36 7.51 -20.41
C ASN A 41 -7.55 7.79 -21.33
N PRO A 42 -8.16 6.77 -21.98
CA PRO A 42 -9.28 6.98 -22.89
C PRO A 42 -10.58 7.42 -22.18
N GLY A 43 -10.68 7.26 -20.86
CA GLY A 43 -11.88 7.56 -20.09
C GLY A 43 -12.09 9.04 -19.74
N GLU A 44 -11.05 9.87 -19.83
CA GLU A 44 -11.15 11.32 -19.52
C GLU A 44 -11.72 12.11 -20.71
N ASP A 45 -11.55 11.61 -21.94
CA ASP A 45 -11.97 12.29 -23.18
C ASP A 45 -13.32 11.78 -23.74
N THR A 46 -13.88 10.68 -23.23
CA THR A 46 -14.98 9.95 -23.91
C THR A 46 -16.42 10.36 -23.55
N LEU A 47 -16.62 11.49 -22.87
CA LEU A 47 -17.97 11.92 -22.47
C LEU A 47 -18.85 12.49 -23.61
N ASP A 48 -18.31 12.76 -24.80
CA ASP A 48 -19.06 13.48 -25.85
C ASP A 48 -19.60 12.62 -27.01
N HIS A 49 -19.34 11.31 -27.04
CA HIS A 49 -19.65 10.48 -28.24
C HIS A 49 -20.48 9.22 -27.98
N ALA A 50 -21.10 9.08 -26.81
CA ALA A 50 -22.14 8.07 -26.60
C ALA A 50 -23.39 8.43 -27.41
N GLN A 51 -23.51 7.91 -28.64
CA GLN A 51 -24.77 7.93 -29.39
C GLN A 51 -25.87 7.31 -28.51
N HIS A 52 -26.90 8.09 -28.23
CA HIS A 52 -28.00 7.73 -27.34
C HIS A 52 -28.69 6.45 -27.85
N PRO A 53 -28.80 5.37 -27.04
CA PRO A 53 -29.35 4.08 -27.49
C PRO A 53 -30.84 4.06 -27.86
N THR A 54 -31.52 5.21 -27.91
CA THR A 54 -33.00 5.28 -28.03
C THR A 54 -33.45 6.38 -29.00
N ASP A 55 -32.83 6.47 -30.19
CA ASP A 55 -33.45 7.21 -31.30
C ASP A 55 -34.12 6.21 -32.27
N PRO A 56 -35.46 6.12 -32.27
CA PRO A 56 -36.22 5.17 -33.11
C PRO A 56 -36.13 5.47 -34.62
N ASN A 57 -35.55 6.61 -35.02
CA ASN A 57 -35.33 6.96 -36.43
C ASN A 57 -34.05 6.35 -37.01
N THR A 58 -33.22 5.69 -36.20
CA THR A 58 -32.00 5.01 -36.65
C THR A 58 -32.23 3.48 -36.70
N PRO A 59 -32.01 2.82 -37.86
CA PRO A 59 -32.24 1.38 -37.99
C PRO A 59 -31.33 0.57 -37.06
N THR A 60 -31.94 -0.32 -36.28
CA THR A 60 -31.37 -1.16 -35.19
C THR A 60 -30.39 -2.25 -35.62
N SER A 61 -29.72 -2.09 -36.77
CA SER A 61 -28.51 -2.85 -37.04
C SER A 61 -27.39 -2.10 -36.35
N ALA A 62 -26.71 -2.70 -35.37
CA ALA A 62 -25.51 -2.11 -34.79
C ALA A 62 -24.57 -1.71 -35.94
N GLN A 63 -24.54 -0.43 -36.30
CA GLN A 63 -23.68 0.07 -37.34
C GLN A 63 -22.28 -0.12 -36.79
N ILE A 64 -21.59 -1.17 -37.24
CA ILE A 64 -20.17 -1.31 -36.95
C ILE A 64 -19.55 -0.05 -37.56
N PRO A 65 -19.06 0.89 -36.74
CA PRO A 65 -18.50 2.11 -37.28
C PRO A 65 -17.38 1.70 -38.22
N HIS A 66 -17.33 2.29 -39.41
CA HIS A 66 -16.23 2.07 -40.34
C HIS A 66 -14.98 2.71 -39.72
N THR A 67 -14.32 1.99 -38.83
CA THR A 67 -13.14 2.47 -38.11
C THR A 67 -11.92 2.14 -38.95
N SER A 68 -11.23 3.19 -39.37
CA SER A 68 -9.90 3.09 -39.96
C SER A 68 -8.84 3.00 -38.86
N ASN A 69 -7.67 2.43 -39.11
CA ASN A 69 -6.59 2.44 -38.10
C ASN A 69 -5.85 3.80 -38.10
N HIS A 70 -6.58 4.91 -38.02
CA HIS A 70 -6.04 6.26 -37.95
C HIS A 70 -5.91 6.72 -36.49
N ALA A 71 -4.95 7.59 -36.21
CA ALA A 71 -4.66 8.05 -34.86
C ALA A 71 -5.74 8.98 -34.28
N GLU A 72 -6.47 9.66 -35.16
CA GLU A 72 -7.57 10.57 -34.85
C GLU A 72 -8.87 9.84 -34.47
N ASP A 73 -8.92 8.51 -34.64
CA ASP A 73 -10.12 7.72 -34.32
C ASP A 73 -10.22 7.49 -32.79
N GLU A 74 -10.92 8.39 -32.10
CA GLU A 74 -11.15 8.38 -30.63
C GLU A 74 -11.94 7.17 -30.12
N ARG A 75 -12.58 6.43 -31.03
CA ARG A 75 -13.36 5.22 -30.71
C ARG A 75 -12.49 4.06 -30.23
N PHE A 76 -11.19 4.08 -30.53
CA PHE A 76 -10.28 3.04 -30.08
C PHE A 76 -9.73 3.35 -28.68
N THR A 77 -10.37 2.76 -27.68
CA THR A 77 -10.00 2.90 -26.27
C THR A 77 -9.02 1.83 -25.77
N HIS A 78 -8.55 0.93 -26.64
CA HIS A 78 -7.65 -0.16 -26.26
C HIS A 78 -6.17 0.24 -26.42
N GLY A 79 -5.30 -0.38 -25.61
CA GLY A 79 -3.87 -0.04 -25.55
C GLY A 79 -3.01 -0.43 -26.76
N LEU A 80 -3.56 -1.18 -27.72
CA LEU A 80 -2.89 -1.55 -28.98
C LEU A 80 -3.22 -0.59 -30.14
N SER A 81 -4.02 0.45 -29.88
CA SER A 81 -4.43 1.41 -30.89
C SER A 81 -3.26 2.27 -31.37
N ARG A 82 -3.37 2.80 -32.59
CA ARG A 82 -2.38 3.75 -33.13
C ARG A 82 -2.29 5.02 -32.28
N ARG A 83 -3.42 5.49 -31.74
CA ARG A 83 -3.50 6.61 -30.78
C ARG A 83 -2.67 6.34 -29.52
N ALA A 84 -2.88 5.18 -28.88
CA ALA A 84 -2.12 4.80 -27.69
C ALA A 84 -0.62 4.74 -27.97
N HIS A 85 -0.22 4.22 -29.14
CA HIS A 85 1.17 4.19 -29.56
C HIS A 85 1.77 5.60 -29.76
N GLU A 86 1.07 6.51 -30.43
CA GLU A 86 1.57 7.87 -30.68
C GLU A 86 1.73 8.68 -29.38
N ILE A 87 0.80 8.55 -28.45
CA ILE A 87 0.88 9.16 -27.12
C ILE A 87 2.05 8.56 -26.33
N ALA A 88 2.16 7.23 -26.28
CA ALA A 88 3.21 6.54 -25.52
C ALA A 88 4.61 6.79 -26.11
N ASN A 89 4.76 6.90 -27.43
CA ASN A 89 6.06 7.11 -28.11
C ASN A 89 6.63 8.53 -27.92
N ASN A 90 5.89 9.43 -27.27
CA ASN A 90 6.38 10.77 -26.99
C ASN A 90 7.56 10.73 -26.00
N ARG A 91 8.77 11.01 -26.50
CA ARG A 91 10.02 10.98 -25.70
C ARG A 91 10.08 12.04 -24.59
N LYS A 92 9.17 13.01 -24.58
CA LYS A 92 9.07 14.03 -23.52
C LYS A 92 8.52 13.44 -22.22
N LEU A 93 7.74 12.37 -22.33
CA LEU A 93 7.14 11.66 -21.21
C LEU A 93 8.17 10.67 -20.66
N LYS A 94 8.56 10.86 -19.39
CA LYS A 94 9.56 10.06 -18.69
C LYS A 94 8.86 9.20 -17.66
N LEU A 95 9.25 7.92 -17.56
CA LEU A 95 8.78 7.06 -16.47
C LEU A 95 9.80 7.04 -15.36
N GLU A 96 9.32 7.08 -14.12
CA GLU A 96 10.17 6.98 -12.94
C GLU A 96 10.89 5.61 -12.85
N LEU A 97 10.28 4.54 -13.39
CA LEU A 97 10.85 3.19 -13.43
C LEU A 97 11.79 2.94 -14.62
N GLU A 98 11.90 3.85 -15.59
CA GLU A 98 12.67 3.64 -16.82
C GLU A 98 14.12 3.16 -16.58
N PRO A 99 14.87 3.67 -15.57
CA PRO A 99 16.22 3.18 -15.28
C PRO A 99 16.27 1.72 -14.81
N LEU A 100 15.20 1.22 -14.18
CA LEU A 100 15.13 -0.16 -13.69
C LEU A 100 14.72 -1.14 -14.80
N LEU A 101 14.19 -0.64 -15.93
CA LEU A 101 13.70 -1.44 -17.06
C LEU A 101 14.81 -1.77 -18.07
N SER A 102 16.00 -2.16 -17.57
CA SER A 102 17.13 -2.57 -18.40
C SER A 102 17.61 -3.96 -18.01
N GLY A 103 17.84 -4.82 -19.02
CA GLY A 103 18.28 -6.21 -18.81
C GLY A 103 17.14 -7.19 -18.52
N PRO A 104 17.46 -8.44 -18.13
CA PRO A 104 16.47 -9.47 -17.82
C PRO A 104 15.81 -9.21 -16.47
N LEU A 105 14.48 -9.09 -16.46
CA LEU A 105 13.70 -8.77 -15.26
C LEU A 105 12.65 -9.84 -14.97
N ALA A 106 12.39 -10.02 -13.67
CA ALA A 106 11.27 -10.78 -13.17
C ALA A 106 10.44 -9.89 -12.23
N VAL A 107 9.13 -10.03 -12.31
CA VAL A 107 8.17 -9.27 -11.50
C VAL A 107 7.40 -10.22 -10.62
N VAL A 108 7.22 -9.83 -9.36
CA VAL A 108 6.24 -10.46 -8.47
C VAL A 108 4.97 -9.63 -8.52
N ALA A 109 3.91 -10.19 -9.10
CA ALA A 109 2.62 -9.53 -9.20
C ALA A 109 1.73 -9.95 -8.02
N PHE A 110 1.07 -8.98 -7.41
CA PHE A 110 0.06 -9.18 -6.38
C PHE A 110 -1.27 -8.62 -6.90
N PRO A 111 -2.40 -9.34 -6.73
CA PRO A 111 -3.72 -8.87 -7.16
C PRO A 111 -4.22 -7.69 -6.31
N SER A 112 -3.83 -7.64 -5.04
CA SER A 112 -4.19 -6.60 -4.09
C SER A 112 -3.02 -6.28 -3.16
N VAL A 113 -2.97 -5.04 -2.67
CA VAL A 113 -1.91 -4.58 -1.78
C VAL A 113 -2.08 -5.21 -0.40
N ALA A 114 -1.35 -6.29 -0.18
CA ALA A 114 -1.40 -7.08 1.03
C ALA A 114 0.01 -7.23 1.65
N PRO A 115 0.37 -6.37 2.63
CA PRO A 115 1.70 -6.38 3.25
C PRO A 115 2.13 -7.74 3.82
N GLN A 116 1.18 -8.55 4.30
CA GLN A 116 1.45 -9.89 4.83
C GLN A 116 2.03 -10.84 3.76
N TYR A 117 1.49 -10.81 2.54
CA TYR A 117 2.03 -11.61 1.44
C TYR A 117 3.36 -11.03 0.95
N LEU A 118 3.48 -9.69 0.90
CA LEU A 118 4.72 -9.03 0.54
C LEU A 118 5.85 -9.38 1.53
N LYS A 119 5.58 -9.38 2.84
CA LYS A 119 6.51 -9.78 3.91
C LYS A 119 6.99 -11.22 3.73
N ALA A 120 6.06 -12.12 3.44
CA ALA A 120 6.39 -13.52 3.16
C ALA A 120 7.26 -13.66 1.90
N VAL A 121 6.97 -12.94 0.82
CA VAL A 121 7.79 -12.94 -0.41
C VAL A 121 9.18 -12.35 -0.15
N LEU A 122 9.27 -11.21 0.53
CA LEU A 122 10.55 -10.56 0.85
C LEU A 122 11.43 -11.45 1.72
N SER A 123 10.85 -12.16 2.70
CA SER A 123 11.61 -13.11 3.52
C SER A 123 12.23 -14.27 2.72
N ILE A 124 11.66 -14.61 1.56
CA ILE A 124 12.12 -15.69 0.69
C ILE A 124 13.08 -15.17 -0.38
N LEU A 125 12.74 -14.08 -1.07
CA LEU A 125 13.50 -13.58 -2.22
C LEU A 125 14.64 -12.65 -1.83
N ALA A 126 14.44 -11.80 -0.84
CA ALA A 126 15.40 -10.76 -0.44
C ALA A 126 15.46 -10.62 1.09
N PRO A 127 15.90 -11.67 1.80
CA PRO A 127 15.91 -11.68 3.26
C PRO A 127 16.84 -10.60 3.83
N SER A 128 16.35 -9.82 4.79
CA SER A 128 17.13 -8.85 5.56
C SER A 128 17.26 -9.31 7.00
N LYS A 129 18.46 -9.14 7.58
CA LYS A 129 18.68 -9.47 9.00
C LYS A 129 17.95 -8.45 9.87
N GLY A 130 16.76 -8.81 10.36
CA GLY A 130 15.90 -7.95 11.18
C GLY A 130 14.45 -8.05 10.72
N ASP A 131 14.06 -7.15 9.82
CA ASP A 131 12.66 -6.96 9.43
C ASP A 131 12.06 -8.16 8.66
N PHE A 132 12.88 -8.82 7.83
CA PHE A 132 12.45 -9.93 6.97
C PHE A 132 13.38 -11.14 7.15
N PRO A 133 13.29 -11.87 8.28
CA PRO A 133 14.16 -13.00 8.55
C PRO A 133 13.87 -14.14 7.58
N ALA A 134 14.94 -14.78 7.10
CA ALA A 134 14.80 -15.97 6.26
C ALA A 134 14.07 -17.10 7.00
N PRO A 135 13.27 -17.92 6.29
CA PRO A 135 12.59 -19.07 6.91
C PRO A 135 13.58 -20.01 7.59
N THR A 136 13.26 -20.51 8.79
CA THR A 136 14.18 -21.38 9.53
C THR A 136 14.34 -22.75 8.87
N ARG A 137 15.56 -23.32 8.96
CA ARG A 137 15.88 -24.66 8.41
C ARG A 137 14.93 -25.76 8.87
N ARG A 138 14.45 -25.67 10.11
CA ARG A 138 13.52 -26.66 10.69
C ARG A 138 12.12 -26.55 10.10
N ALA A 139 11.68 -25.33 9.76
CA ALA A 139 10.34 -25.10 9.23
C ALA A 139 10.25 -25.39 7.74
N ASN A 140 11.28 -25.01 6.97
CA ASN A 140 11.34 -25.23 5.52
C ASN A 140 12.76 -25.70 5.13
N PRO A 141 13.04 -27.02 5.11
CA PRO A 141 14.35 -27.54 4.74
C PRO A 141 14.68 -27.29 3.26
N ASP A 142 13.68 -27.36 2.38
CA ASP A 142 13.82 -27.20 0.91
C ASP A 142 14.36 -25.82 0.52
N TYR A 143 14.12 -24.79 1.35
CA TYR A 143 14.66 -23.45 1.12
C TYR A 143 16.20 -23.46 1.11
N TYR A 144 16.83 -24.36 1.87
CA TYR A 144 18.28 -24.44 2.00
C TYR A 144 18.93 -25.45 1.06
N GLU A 145 18.17 -25.97 0.09
CA GLU A 145 18.73 -26.80 -0.97
C GLU A 145 19.74 -25.98 -1.82
N PRO A 146 20.90 -26.56 -2.20
CA PRO A 146 21.89 -25.84 -3.01
C PRO A 146 21.35 -25.25 -4.32
N SER A 147 20.43 -25.93 -5.00
CA SER A 147 19.84 -25.45 -6.27
C SER A 147 19.03 -24.16 -6.06
N VAL A 148 18.20 -24.12 -5.02
CA VAL A 148 17.38 -22.98 -4.62
C VAL A 148 18.27 -21.82 -4.18
N GLN A 149 19.28 -22.08 -3.33
CA GLN A 149 20.19 -21.05 -2.84
C GLN A 149 21.00 -20.40 -3.96
N GLN A 150 21.50 -21.19 -4.92
CA GLN A 150 22.18 -20.66 -6.10
C GLN A 150 21.26 -19.82 -6.99
N GLY A 151 19.96 -20.16 -7.04
CA GLY A 151 18.95 -19.36 -7.73
C GLY A 151 18.69 -18.04 -7.03
N LEU A 152 18.43 -18.08 -5.72
CA LEU A 152 18.14 -16.90 -4.89
C LEU A 152 19.30 -15.89 -4.88
N GLN A 153 20.55 -16.35 -4.89
CA GLN A 153 21.73 -15.48 -4.97
C GLN A 153 21.81 -14.66 -6.26
N LYS A 154 21.12 -15.08 -7.33
CA LYS A 154 21.06 -14.36 -8.62
C LYS A 154 19.93 -13.35 -8.69
N LEU A 155 18.97 -13.42 -7.77
CA LEU A 155 17.83 -12.51 -7.73
C LEU A 155 18.20 -11.30 -6.89
N MET A 156 18.12 -10.12 -7.51
CA MET A 156 18.33 -8.85 -6.83
C MET A 156 17.03 -8.05 -6.87
N LEU A 157 16.53 -7.65 -5.71
CA LEU A 157 15.39 -6.74 -5.61
C LEU A 157 15.85 -5.33 -6.03
N LEU A 158 15.23 -4.80 -7.09
CA LEU A 158 15.56 -3.47 -7.62
C LEU A 158 14.61 -2.39 -7.09
N GLY A 159 13.32 -2.69 -6.99
CA GLY A 159 12.28 -1.77 -6.55
C GLY A 159 10.88 -2.37 -6.69
N ALA A 160 9.86 -1.57 -6.43
CA ALA A 160 8.47 -1.96 -6.57
C ALA A 160 7.60 -0.81 -7.09
N ARG A 161 6.44 -1.16 -7.65
CA ARG A 161 5.36 -0.20 -7.95
C ARG A 161 4.18 -0.56 -7.08
N VAL A 162 3.73 0.36 -6.23
CA VAL A 162 2.60 0.17 -5.33
C VAL A 162 1.62 1.32 -5.57
N GLU A 163 0.38 1.00 -5.93
CA GLU A 163 -0.69 1.98 -6.17
C GLU A 163 -0.30 3.11 -7.15
N GLY A 164 0.43 2.75 -8.22
CA GLY A 164 0.87 3.72 -9.23
C GLY A 164 2.13 4.50 -8.87
N LYS A 165 2.61 4.42 -7.63
CA LYS A 165 3.86 5.07 -7.18
C LYS A 165 5.03 4.11 -7.20
N VAL A 166 6.20 4.65 -7.53
CA VAL A 166 7.45 3.90 -7.57
C VAL A 166 8.12 3.95 -6.20
N PHE A 167 8.52 2.78 -5.72
CA PHE A 167 9.25 2.62 -4.47
C PHE A 167 10.61 1.98 -4.76
N ASP A 168 11.61 2.48 -4.07
CA ASP A 168 12.94 1.89 -4.01
C ASP A 168 12.94 0.64 -3.10
N VAL A 169 14.11 0.05 -2.91
CA VAL A 169 14.27 -1.16 -2.08
C VAL A 169 13.89 -0.88 -0.62
N GLU A 170 14.22 0.29 -0.08
CA GLU A 170 13.90 0.66 1.30
C GLU A 170 12.41 0.95 1.47
N GLY A 171 11.80 1.69 0.54
CA GLY A 171 10.36 1.92 0.51
C GLY A 171 9.56 0.64 0.38
N THR A 172 10.03 -0.31 -0.44
CA THR A 172 9.39 -1.63 -0.57
C THR A 172 9.43 -2.42 0.74
N LYS A 173 10.56 -2.37 1.45
CA LYS A 173 10.70 -2.96 2.78
C LYS A 173 9.79 -2.29 3.80
N TRP A 174 9.65 -0.96 3.74
CA TRP A 174 8.72 -0.24 4.61
C TRP A 174 7.28 -0.69 4.39
N VAL A 175 6.81 -0.77 3.13
CA VAL A 175 5.45 -1.26 2.80
C VAL A 175 5.23 -2.69 3.30
N GLY A 176 6.23 -3.58 3.14
CA GLY A 176 6.16 -4.95 3.66
C GLY A 176 6.22 -5.04 5.19
N GLY A 177 6.72 -4.00 5.87
CA GLY A 177 6.83 -3.92 7.32
C GLY A 177 5.55 -3.40 8.00
N ILE A 178 4.55 -2.94 7.24
CA ILE A 178 3.28 -2.46 7.80
C ILE A 178 2.51 -3.66 8.36
N ASP A 179 2.53 -3.81 9.68
CA ASP A 179 1.76 -4.83 10.38
C ASP A 179 0.26 -4.49 10.33
N GLY A 180 -0.57 -5.49 10.04
CA GLY A 180 -2.03 -5.33 10.00
C GLY A 180 -2.60 -4.66 8.73
N GLY A 181 -1.77 -4.26 7.77
CA GLY A 181 -2.23 -3.66 6.50
C GLY A 181 -3.08 -2.40 6.71
N ILE A 182 -4.21 -2.29 6.00
CA ILE A 182 -5.10 -1.12 6.10
C ILE A 182 -5.71 -0.98 7.48
N ASP A 183 -5.96 -2.09 8.17
CA ASP A 183 -6.52 -2.09 9.52
C ASP A 183 -5.46 -1.68 10.55
N GLY A 184 -4.19 -1.97 10.30
CA GLY A 184 -3.06 -1.45 11.08
C GLY A 184 -2.92 0.07 10.96
N LEU A 185 -3.00 0.61 9.75
CA LEU A 185 -3.02 2.06 9.51
C LEU A 185 -4.23 2.75 10.13
N ARG A 186 -5.42 2.14 10.02
CA ARG A 186 -6.63 2.64 10.70
C ARG A 186 -6.46 2.60 12.21
N ALA A 187 -5.90 1.54 12.77
CA ALA A 187 -5.62 1.45 14.19
C ALA A 187 -4.60 2.50 14.63
N GLN A 188 -3.56 2.78 13.84
CA GLN A 188 -2.60 3.84 14.13
C GLN A 188 -3.26 5.23 14.11
N LEU A 189 -4.14 5.49 13.14
CA LEU A 189 -4.91 6.74 13.09
C LEU A 189 -5.85 6.87 14.29
N VAL A 190 -6.57 5.79 14.64
CA VAL A 190 -7.45 5.76 15.82
C VAL A 190 -6.62 5.98 17.09
N HIS A 191 -5.45 5.36 17.20
CA HIS A 191 -4.55 5.54 18.34
C HIS A 191 -4.00 6.97 18.42
N MET A 192 -3.62 7.58 17.30
CA MET A 192 -3.22 8.98 17.25
C MET A 192 -4.36 9.90 17.68
N LEU A 193 -5.59 9.64 17.21
CA LEU A 193 -6.78 10.40 17.62
C LEU A 193 -7.08 10.24 19.11
N GLN A 194 -7.01 9.01 19.62
CA GLN A 194 -7.18 8.70 21.04
C GLN A 194 -6.08 9.32 21.90
N GLY A 195 -4.83 9.39 21.40
CA GLY A 195 -3.72 10.06 22.07
C GLY A 195 -3.93 11.57 22.20
N VAL A 196 -4.44 12.21 21.14
CA VAL A 196 -4.79 13.65 21.18
C VAL A 196 -5.95 13.88 22.16
N GLY A 197 -7.01 13.06 22.11
CA GLY A 197 -8.11 13.14 23.07
C GLY A 197 -7.65 12.90 24.52
N GLY A 198 -6.82 11.88 24.73
CA GLY A 198 -6.23 11.52 26.01
C GLY A 198 -5.39 12.65 26.59
N SER A 199 -4.59 13.33 25.75
CA SER A 199 -3.79 14.48 26.18
C SER A 199 -4.65 15.63 26.72
N LEU A 200 -5.78 15.91 26.08
CA LEU A 200 -6.71 16.96 26.52
C LEU A 200 -7.38 16.60 27.86
N THR A 201 -7.87 15.37 28.02
CA THR A 201 -8.40 14.91 29.31
C THR A 201 -7.34 14.92 30.40
N SER A 202 -6.10 14.53 30.11
CA SER A 202 -5.02 14.52 31.09
C SER A 202 -4.64 15.94 31.53
N ALA A 203 -4.68 16.92 30.62
CA ALA A 203 -4.48 18.33 30.95
C ALA A 203 -5.62 18.87 31.83
N LEU A 204 -6.88 18.56 31.49
CA LEU A 204 -8.04 18.98 32.27
C LEU A 204 -8.11 18.31 33.65
N GLU A 205 -7.75 17.03 33.73
CA GLU A 205 -7.65 16.26 34.97
C GLU A 205 -6.49 16.78 35.83
N GLY A 206 -5.36 17.15 35.22
CA GLY A 206 -4.23 17.78 35.91
C GLY A 206 -4.60 19.12 36.54
N ALA A 207 -5.32 19.98 35.80
CA ALA A 207 -5.85 21.23 36.32
C ALA A 207 -6.90 21.01 37.42
N SER A 208 -7.74 19.97 37.29
CA SER A 208 -8.76 19.64 38.30
C SER A 208 -8.13 19.09 39.59
N LYS A 209 -7.12 18.22 39.48
CA LYS A 209 -6.36 17.70 40.61
C LYS A 209 -5.57 18.78 41.31
N SER A 210 -4.93 19.71 40.58
CA SER A 210 -4.20 20.81 41.20
C SER A 210 -5.13 21.75 41.96
N LEU A 211 -6.32 22.03 41.43
CA LEU A 211 -7.36 22.78 42.13
C LEU A 211 -7.84 22.05 43.39
N TYR A 212 -8.10 20.75 43.28
CA TYR A 212 -8.50 19.90 44.40
C TYR A 212 -7.43 19.89 45.51
N PHE A 213 -6.16 19.67 45.17
CA PHE A 213 -5.06 19.71 46.14
C PHE A 213 -4.86 21.09 46.76
N THR A 214 -5.12 22.16 46.02
CA THR A 214 -5.02 23.53 46.55
C THR A 214 -6.17 23.83 47.52
N MET A 215 -7.40 23.42 47.21
CA MET A 215 -8.54 23.59 48.11
C MET A 215 -8.40 22.72 49.36
N GLU A 216 -7.90 21.49 49.19
CA GLU A 216 -7.64 20.57 50.29
C GLU A 216 -6.51 21.05 51.19
N GLY A 217 -5.41 21.58 50.61
CA GLY A 217 -4.34 22.23 51.39
C GLY A 217 -4.86 23.42 52.20
N ARG A 218 -5.70 24.27 51.60
CA ARG A 218 -6.33 25.39 52.33
C ARG A 218 -7.30 24.92 53.42
N ARG A 219 -8.00 23.80 53.20
CA ARG A 219 -8.87 23.17 54.19
C ARG A 219 -8.04 22.69 55.38
N MET A 220 -6.97 21.94 55.15
CA MET A 220 -6.06 21.48 56.19
C MET A 220 -5.43 22.65 56.96
N ASP A 221 -4.99 23.72 56.28
CA ASP A 221 -4.43 24.90 56.93
C ASP A 221 -5.43 25.63 57.85
N MET A 222 -6.73 25.61 57.52
CA MET A 222 -7.77 26.16 58.39
C MET A 222 -8.12 25.21 59.54
N GLU A 223 -8.18 23.91 59.28
CA GLU A 223 -8.37 22.88 60.32
C GLU A 223 -7.19 22.87 61.33
N GLU A 224 -5.96 23.17 60.90
CA GLU A 224 -4.78 23.33 61.78
C GLU A 224 -4.83 24.64 62.59
N LYS A 225 -5.35 25.73 62.02
CA LYS A 225 -5.53 27.02 62.71
C LYS A 225 -6.71 27.04 63.67
N GLU A 226 -7.72 26.20 63.44
CA GLU A 226 -8.90 26.07 64.31
C GLU A 226 -8.67 25.11 65.49
N LYS A 227 -7.57 24.36 65.52
CA LYS A 227 -7.15 23.64 66.73
C LYS A 227 -6.65 24.65 67.76
N PRO A 228 -7.33 24.85 68.90
CA PRO A 228 -6.83 25.72 69.94
C PRO A 228 -5.50 25.17 70.46
N ALA A 229 -4.53 26.06 70.65
CA ALA A 229 -3.25 25.72 71.25
C ALA A 229 -3.47 25.11 72.64
N GLU A 230 -3.43 23.79 72.75
CA GLU A 230 -3.32 23.13 74.04
C GLU A 230 -1.98 23.52 74.67
N GLU A 231 -2.12 24.16 75.82
CA GLU A 231 -1.13 24.76 76.70
C GLU A 231 0.19 23.96 76.80
N LYS A 232 1.31 24.59 76.43
CA LYS A 232 2.59 24.28 77.06
C LYS A 232 2.55 24.84 78.49
N LYS A 233 2.31 23.98 79.47
CA LYS A 233 2.64 24.24 80.89
C LYS A 233 4.02 23.63 81.19
N GLU A 234 4.96 24.48 81.57
CA GLU A 234 6.08 24.14 82.46
C GLU A 234 5.56 23.81 83.87
#